data_AF-A0AA41ZBX4-F1
#
_entry.id   AF-A0AA41ZBX4-F1
#
_cell.length_a   1.000
_cell.length_b   1.000
_cell.length_c   1.000
_cell.angle_alpha   90.00
_cell.angle_beta   90.00
_cell.angle_gamma   90.00
#
_symmetry.space_group_name_H-M   'P 1'
#
loop_
_entity.id
_entity.type
_entity.pdbx_description
1 polymer ?
#
loop_
_entity_poly.entity_id
_entity_poly.type
_entity_poly.pdbx_seq_one_letter_code
_entity_poly.pdbx_strand_id
1 'polypeptide(L)'
;MNFEFVEAIGGLVRSARSADGLQEALLRAAFEMRFDHFALSLEIGCGSESGASILLHNYPAAWADVYTSFNLAASDPVRRAGEHSLIGFRWVEMPDLIPITRGERAMFDIGRRHGIADGFTVPRHLPGEVTASCSFVTGLDRSLPADMLMAAELLGGFAIERARRISGWVPPVSAPKLTDRQRECVLWSARGKSTGKIAEMLKISRATVITHLKAAHERYEVPKQTSLVVAALYDGLISFSDIFRWREDH
;
A
#
# COMPACT_ATOMS: atom_id res chain seq x y z
N MET A 1 20.80 5.18 -19.93
CA MET A 1 20.79 4.61 -18.57
C MET A 1 22.18 4.10 -18.28
N ASN A 2 22.84 4.60 -17.23
CA ASN A 2 24.14 4.09 -16.80
C ASN A 2 23.90 2.86 -15.92
N PHE A 3 24.05 1.66 -16.49
CA PHE A 3 23.80 0.41 -15.76
C PHE A 3 24.76 0.23 -14.58
N GLU A 4 26.02 0.61 -14.72
CA GLU A 4 27.01 0.52 -13.64
C GLU A 4 26.60 1.36 -12.42
N PHE A 5 26.04 2.55 -12.66
CA PHE A 5 25.48 3.40 -11.61
C PHE A 5 24.36 2.69 -10.83
N VAL A 6 23.39 2.12 -11.55
CA VAL A 6 22.24 1.45 -10.95
C VAL A 6 22.66 0.20 -10.18
N GLU A 7 23.62 -0.57 -10.71
CA GLU A 7 24.20 -1.72 -10.01
C GLU A 7 24.95 -1.31 -8.75
N ALA A 8 25.78 -0.27 -8.81
CA ALA A 8 26.56 0.20 -7.66
C ALA A 8 25.65 0.71 -6.54
N ILE A 9 24.71 1.62 -6.84
CA ILE A 9 23.76 2.14 -5.84
C ILE A 9 22.79 1.05 -5.38
N GLY A 10 22.31 0.20 -6.30
CA GLY A 10 21.45 -0.93 -5.96
C GLY A 10 22.14 -1.90 -5.00
N GLY A 11 23.45 -2.13 -5.15
CA GLY A 11 24.26 -2.91 -4.22
C GLY A 11 24.33 -2.30 -2.82
N LEU A 12 24.49 -0.97 -2.72
CA LEU A 12 24.47 -0.27 -1.43
C LEU A 12 23.09 -0.39 -0.75
N VAL A 13 22.01 -0.09 -1.48
CA VAL A 13 20.63 -0.19 -0.97
C VAL A 13 20.35 -1.61 -0.48
N ARG A 14 20.69 -2.64 -1.26
CA ARG A 14 20.39 -4.04 -0.91
C ARG A 14 21.26 -4.59 0.24
N SER A 15 22.43 -4.01 0.49
CA SER A 15 23.35 -4.47 1.53
C SER A 15 23.20 -3.73 2.87
N ALA A 16 22.43 -2.64 2.92
CA ALA A 16 22.19 -1.83 4.11
C ALA A 16 21.67 -2.65 5.30
N ARG A 17 22.37 -2.69 6.44
CA ARG A 17 22.01 -3.59 7.56
C ARG A 17 21.06 -2.99 8.60
N SER A 18 20.78 -1.70 8.51
CA SER A 18 19.93 -0.94 9.43
C SER A 18 19.12 0.11 8.67
N ALA A 19 18.12 0.69 9.35
CA ALA A 19 17.36 1.83 8.85
C ALA A 19 18.27 3.02 8.50
N ASP A 20 19.24 3.35 9.36
CA ASP A 20 20.20 4.43 9.11
C ASP A 20 21.04 4.18 7.86
N GLY A 21 21.57 2.97 7.69
CA GLY A 21 22.34 2.63 6.50
C GLY A 21 21.50 2.65 5.22
N LEU A 22 20.21 2.31 5.31
CA LEU A 22 19.29 2.42 4.17
C LEU A 22 18.97 3.88 3.85
N GLN A 23 18.80 4.72 4.87
CA GLN A 23 18.61 6.16 4.71
C GLN A 23 19.82 6.82 4.04
N GLU A 24 21.05 6.48 4.45
CA GLU A 24 22.28 6.97 3.79
C GLU A 24 22.37 6.53 2.32
N ALA A 25 22.04 5.27 2.03
CA ALA A 25 22.02 4.76 0.66
C ALA A 25 20.99 5.48 -0.21
N LEU A 26 19.79 5.77 0.33
CA LEU A 26 18.73 6.49 -0.35
C LEU A 26 19.04 7.97 -0.55
N LEU A 27 19.69 8.63 0.42
CA LEU A 27 20.23 9.99 0.26
C LEU A 27 21.17 10.07 -0.94
N ARG A 28 22.11 9.12 -1.03
CA ARG A 28 23.05 9.04 -2.14
C ARG A 28 22.34 8.75 -3.46
N ALA A 29 21.39 7.81 -3.47
CA ALA A 29 20.60 7.48 -4.65
C ALA A 29 19.85 8.70 -5.18
N ALA A 30 19.17 9.44 -4.31
CA ALA A 30 18.44 10.66 -4.69
C ALA A 30 19.40 11.69 -5.31
N PHE A 31 20.52 11.97 -4.65
CA PHE A 31 21.53 12.93 -5.13
C PHE A 31 22.06 12.57 -6.52
N GLU A 32 22.53 11.34 -6.71
CA GLU A 32 23.13 10.89 -7.98
C GLU A 32 22.09 10.85 -9.12
N MET A 33 20.82 10.55 -8.81
CA MET A 33 19.72 10.64 -9.76
C MET A 33 19.23 12.06 -10.01
N ARG A 34 19.76 13.07 -9.30
CA ARG A 34 19.40 14.50 -9.36
C ARG A 34 18.01 14.82 -8.77
N PHE A 35 17.56 14.05 -7.80
CA PHE A 35 16.45 14.42 -6.92
C PHE A 35 16.99 15.15 -5.67
N ASP A 36 16.18 16.05 -5.13
CA ASP A 36 16.56 16.82 -3.93
C ASP A 36 16.18 16.05 -2.65
N HIS A 37 15.09 15.29 -2.72
CA HIS A 37 14.55 14.55 -1.60
C HIS A 37 14.13 13.13 -1.93
N PHE A 38 13.99 12.31 -0.89
CA PHE A 38 13.32 11.03 -0.93
C PHE A 38 12.43 10.85 0.30
N ALA A 39 11.45 9.96 0.18
CA ALA A 39 10.72 9.40 1.30
C ALA A 39 10.40 7.93 1.02
N LEU A 40 10.77 7.05 1.94
CA LEU A 40 10.40 5.65 1.97
C LEU A 40 9.43 5.44 3.12
N SER A 41 8.27 4.85 2.82
CA SER A 41 7.29 4.41 3.80
C SER A 41 7.01 2.93 3.57
N LEU A 42 6.99 2.16 4.65
CA LEU A 42 6.58 0.77 4.68
C LEU A 42 5.65 0.60 5.87
N GLU A 43 4.47 0.07 5.63
CA GLU A 43 3.57 -0.48 6.64
C GLU A 43 3.32 -1.94 6.26
N ILE A 44 3.59 -2.87 7.18
CA ILE A 44 3.45 -4.31 6.93
C ILE A 44 2.78 -5.00 8.12
N GLY A 45 1.88 -5.94 7.83
CA GLY A 45 1.07 -6.60 8.85
C GLY A 45 0.09 -5.65 9.55
N CYS A 46 -0.41 -4.61 8.85
CA CYS A 46 -1.37 -3.66 9.41
C CYS A 46 -2.58 -4.40 10.02
N GLY A 47 -3.16 -3.84 11.08
CA GLY A 47 -4.29 -4.46 11.78
C GLY A 47 -3.98 -5.73 12.57
N SER A 48 -2.71 -6.19 12.60
CA SER A 48 -2.24 -7.22 13.54
C SER A 48 -1.51 -6.60 14.73
N GLU A 49 -1.51 -7.27 15.88
CA GLU A 49 -0.73 -6.84 17.06
C GLU A 49 0.80 -6.82 16.81
N SER A 50 1.25 -7.48 15.73
CA SER A 50 2.66 -7.64 15.35
C SER A 50 3.03 -6.88 14.08
N GLY A 51 2.27 -5.86 13.68
CA GLY A 51 2.60 -5.03 12.53
C GLY A 51 3.94 -4.29 12.70
N ALA A 52 4.58 -3.96 11.59
CA ALA A 52 5.79 -3.14 11.59
C ALA A 52 5.64 -1.94 10.65
N SER A 53 6.29 -0.83 10.99
CA SER A 53 6.37 0.34 10.13
C SER A 53 7.79 0.88 10.05
N ILE A 54 8.17 1.38 8.87
CA ILE A 54 9.43 2.10 8.63
C ILE A 54 9.09 3.37 7.84
N LEU A 55 9.58 4.50 8.33
CA LEU A 55 9.53 5.78 7.64
C LEU A 55 10.93 6.39 7.61
N LEU A 56 11.48 6.60 6.42
CA LEU A 56 12.78 7.23 6.19
C LEU A 56 12.60 8.36 5.18
N HIS A 57 13.09 9.57 5.47
CA HIS A 57 13.02 10.68 4.52
C HIS A 57 14.09 11.73 4.82
N ASN A 58 14.34 12.59 3.85
CA ASN A 58 15.14 13.82 4.02
C ASN A 58 14.34 15.09 3.67
N TYR A 59 13.02 15.03 3.79
CA TYR A 59 12.17 16.22 3.61
C TYR A 59 12.54 17.36 4.56
N PRO A 60 12.37 18.62 4.13
CA PRO A 60 12.61 19.78 4.97
C PRO A 60 11.79 19.69 6.27
N ALA A 61 12.40 20.03 7.40
CA ALA A 61 11.76 19.92 8.72
C ALA A 61 10.40 20.65 8.77
N ALA A 62 10.32 21.85 8.16
CA ALA A 62 9.06 22.60 8.09
C ALA A 62 7.93 21.85 7.36
N TRP A 63 8.24 21.02 6.36
CA TRP A 63 7.24 20.17 5.71
C TRP A 63 6.89 18.95 6.57
N ALA A 64 7.90 18.30 7.16
CA ALA A 64 7.68 17.17 8.05
C ALA A 64 6.76 17.54 9.23
N ASP A 65 6.98 18.72 9.83
CA ASP A 65 6.16 19.25 10.92
C ASP A 65 4.70 19.45 10.51
N VAL A 66 4.46 20.03 9.32
CA VAL A 66 3.11 20.17 8.76
C VAL A 66 2.47 18.80 8.52
N TYR A 67 3.22 17.87 7.92
CA TYR A 67 2.73 16.54 7.59
C TYR A 67 2.27 15.77 8.82
N THR A 68 3.06 15.82 9.90
CA THR A 68 2.72 15.18 11.18
C THR A 68 1.61 15.93 11.91
N SER A 69 1.68 17.27 12.00
CA SER A 69 0.72 18.07 12.79
C SER A 69 -0.72 17.97 12.27
N PHE A 70 -0.89 17.81 10.96
CA PHE A 70 -2.20 17.67 10.33
C PHE A 70 -2.58 16.21 10.04
N ASN A 71 -1.80 15.23 10.53
CA ASN A 71 -1.99 13.80 10.25
C ASN A 71 -2.20 13.51 8.76
N LEU A 72 -1.40 14.18 7.90
CA LEU A 72 -1.56 14.10 6.45
C LEU A 72 -1.26 12.70 5.92
N ALA A 73 -0.52 11.88 6.68
CA ALA A 73 -0.38 10.45 6.43
C ALA A 73 -1.73 9.82 6.11
N ALA A 74 -2.73 9.89 6.99
CA ALA A 74 -4.01 9.22 6.79
C ALA A 74 -4.78 9.66 5.52
N SER A 75 -4.49 10.84 4.97
CA SER A 75 -5.19 11.41 3.80
C SER A 75 -4.31 11.60 2.57
N ASP A 76 -3.06 11.13 2.60
CA ASP A 76 -2.11 11.30 1.50
C ASP A 76 -2.59 10.57 0.23
N PRO A 77 -2.92 11.30 -0.84
CA PRO A 77 -3.38 10.70 -2.08
C PRO A 77 -2.28 9.96 -2.83
N VAL A 78 -0.99 10.18 -2.54
CA VAL A 78 0.11 9.41 -3.12
C VAL A 78 -0.03 7.93 -2.76
N ARG A 79 -0.44 7.60 -1.53
CA ARG A 79 -0.71 6.22 -1.12
C ARG A 79 -1.87 5.62 -1.91
N ARG A 80 -2.99 6.36 -1.99
CA ARG A 80 -4.19 5.91 -2.71
C ARG A 80 -3.90 5.69 -4.19
N ALA A 81 -3.08 6.55 -4.81
CA ALA A 81 -2.63 6.38 -6.18
C ALA A 81 -1.72 5.14 -6.34
N GLY A 82 -0.87 4.87 -5.35
CA GLY A 82 -0.04 3.66 -5.30
C GLY A 82 -0.84 2.35 -5.27
N GLU A 83 -2.04 2.34 -4.70
CA GLU A 83 -2.96 1.18 -4.74
C GLU A 83 -3.54 0.93 -6.14
N HIS A 84 -3.51 1.95 -7.01
CA HIS A 84 -4.04 1.92 -8.38
C HIS A 84 -2.96 1.88 -9.47
N SER A 85 -1.67 1.74 -9.10
CA SER A 85 -0.57 1.67 -10.05
C SER A 85 0.27 0.40 -9.88
N LEU A 86 0.63 -0.23 -11.01
CA LEU A 86 1.51 -1.41 -11.03
C LEU A 86 3.00 -1.05 -10.97
N ILE A 87 3.35 0.12 -11.50
CA ILE A 87 4.71 0.66 -11.57
C ILE A 87 4.75 2.06 -10.95
N GLY A 88 5.93 2.65 -10.85
CA GLY A 88 6.06 4.02 -10.39
C GLY A 88 5.36 5.02 -11.30
N PHE A 89 4.87 6.10 -10.69
CA PHE A 89 4.10 7.14 -11.36
C PHE A 89 4.61 8.52 -10.96
N ARG A 90 4.46 9.49 -11.86
CA ARG A 90 4.75 10.89 -11.55
C ARG A 90 3.58 11.51 -10.80
N TRP A 91 3.84 12.40 -9.87
CA TRP A 91 2.76 13.07 -9.12
C TRP A 91 1.83 13.87 -10.02
N VAL A 92 2.34 14.36 -11.16
CA VAL A 92 1.51 15.06 -12.17
C VAL A 92 0.49 14.15 -12.87
N GLU A 93 0.74 12.83 -12.91
CA GLU A 93 -0.12 11.81 -13.53
C GLU A 93 -1.12 11.23 -12.52
N MET A 94 -1.01 11.61 -11.24
CA MET A 94 -1.87 11.12 -10.18
C MET A 94 -3.39 11.32 -10.44
N PRO A 95 -3.85 12.42 -11.07
CA PRO A 95 -5.26 12.58 -11.44
C PRO A 95 -5.79 11.54 -12.43
N ASP A 96 -4.92 10.87 -13.20
CA ASP A 96 -5.31 9.79 -14.12
C ASP A 96 -5.52 8.46 -13.38
N LEU A 97 -4.93 8.32 -12.18
CA LEU A 97 -5.04 7.13 -11.34
C LEU A 97 -6.22 7.21 -10.37
N ILE A 98 -6.45 8.39 -9.78
CA ILE A 98 -7.44 8.60 -8.73
C ILE A 98 -8.08 9.99 -8.81
N PRO A 99 -9.34 10.16 -8.36
CA PRO A 99 -9.91 11.48 -8.12
C PRO A 99 -9.10 12.22 -7.06
N ILE A 100 -8.76 13.49 -7.33
CA ILE A 100 -8.07 14.37 -6.37
C ILE A 100 -9.05 15.42 -5.85
N THR A 101 -9.12 15.56 -4.53
CA THR A 101 -9.97 16.54 -3.86
C THR A 101 -9.35 17.94 -3.85
N ARG A 102 -10.14 18.97 -3.51
CA ARG A 102 -9.63 20.33 -3.33
C ARG A 102 -8.64 20.43 -2.17
N GLY A 103 -8.89 19.70 -1.07
CA GLY A 103 -8.00 19.66 0.08
C GLY A 103 -6.66 19.02 -0.24
N GLU A 104 -6.68 17.90 -0.97
CA GLU A 104 -5.46 17.23 -1.45
C GLU A 104 -4.66 18.14 -2.39
N ARG A 105 -5.27 18.86 -3.34
CA ARG A 105 -4.55 19.86 -4.15
C ARG A 105 -3.88 20.94 -3.30
N ALA A 106 -4.61 21.49 -2.33
CA ALA A 106 -4.06 22.51 -1.43
C ALA A 106 -2.88 21.96 -0.60
N MET A 107 -2.92 20.68 -0.21
CA MET A 107 -1.80 20.00 0.46
C MET A 107 -0.53 20.01 -0.41
N PHE A 108 -0.63 19.66 -1.70
CA PHE A 108 0.52 19.73 -2.62
C PHE A 108 1.01 21.16 -2.84
N ASP A 109 0.10 22.15 -2.90
CA ASP A 109 0.48 23.56 -3.03
C ASP A 109 1.26 24.06 -1.80
N ILE A 110 0.90 23.59 -0.60
CA ILE A 110 1.66 23.87 0.63
C ILE A 110 3.01 23.15 0.58
N GLY A 111 3.04 21.85 0.23
CA GLY A 111 4.27 21.08 0.06
C GLY A 111 5.26 21.77 -0.87
N ARG A 112 4.77 22.27 -2.02
CA ARG A 112 5.53 23.08 -2.98
C ARG A 112 6.22 24.27 -2.32
N ARG A 113 5.48 25.07 -1.53
CA ARG A 113 6.02 26.23 -0.81
C ARG A 113 7.09 25.86 0.22
N HIS A 114 7.10 24.62 0.70
CA HIS A 114 8.09 24.08 1.61
C HIS A 114 9.21 23.27 0.91
N GLY A 115 9.31 23.34 -0.43
CA GLY A 115 10.40 22.70 -1.18
C GLY A 115 10.09 21.28 -1.65
N ILE A 116 8.84 20.82 -1.57
CA ILE A 116 8.40 19.51 -2.09
C ILE A 116 7.54 19.74 -3.33
N ALA A 117 8.17 19.82 -4.52
CA ALA A 117 7.50 20.32 -5.71
C ALA A 117 6.86 19.24 -6.59
N ASP A 118 7.68 18.37 -7.17
CA ASP A 118 7.21 17.26 -8.03
C ASP A 118 7.97 15.99 -7.66
N GLY A 119 7.38 14.82 -7.93
CA GLY A 119 7.91 13.55 -7.47
C GLY A 119 7.56 12.38 -8.37
N PHE A 120 8.35 11.33 -8.22
CA PHE A 120 8.10 10.01 -8.78
C PHE A 120 8.01 9.01 -7.63
N THR A 121 6.87 8.34 -7.50
CA THR A 121 6.62 7.37 -6.43
C THR A 121 6.57 5.97 -6.98
N VAL A 122 7.37 5.08 -6.39
CA VAL A 122 7.38 3.65 -6.66
C VAL A 122 6.53 2.94 -5.60
N PRO A 123 5.36 2.39 -5.95
CA PRO A 123 4.50 1.70 -4.99
C PRO A 123 4.82 0.20 -4.92
N ARG A 124 4.62 -0.40 -3.74
CA ARG A 124 4.43 -1.84 -3.58
C ARG A 124 3.27 -2.04 -2.62
N HIS A 125 2.15 -2.49 -3.17
CA HIS A 125 0.94 -2.74 -2.41
C HIS A 125 0.49 -4.18 -2.62
N LEU A 126 0.30 -4.89 -1.51
CA LEU A 126 -0.38 -6.17 -1.46
C LEU A 126 -1.50 -6.02 -0.43
N PRO A 127 -2.77 -5.99 -0.86
CA PRO A 127 -3.89 -5.87 0.05
C PRO A 127 -3.77 -6.90 1.18
N GLY A 128 -3.91 -6.45 2.43
CA GLY A 128 -3.81 -7.34 3.59
C GLY A 128 -2.44 -7.53 4.19
N GLU A 129 -1.38 -7.27 3.43
CA GLU A 129 -0.02 -7.59 3.87
C GLU A 129 0.85 -6.35 3.93
N VAL A 130 1.03 -5.65 2.82
CA VAL A 130 2.01 -4.56 2.73
C VAL A 130 1.46 -3.37 1.98
N THR A 131 1.69 -2.18 2.54
CA THR A 131 1.55 -0.90 1.86
C THR A 131 2.88 -0.18 1.98
N ALA A 132 3.59 -0.05 0.86
CA ALA A 132 4.88 0.58 0.83
C ALA A 132 5.04 1.49 -0.38
N SER A 133 5.85 2.52 -0.23
CA SER A 133 6.23 3.40 -1.31
C SER A 133 7.62 3.97 -1.11
N CYS A 134 8.30 4.25 -2.21
CA CYS A 134 9.54 5.03 -2.22
C CYS A 134 9.37 6.16 -3.22
N SER A 135 9.35 7.39 -2.72
CA SER A 135 9.19 8.61 -3.51
C SER A 135 10.53 9.31 -3.65
N PHE A 136 10.88 9.70 -4.87
CA PHE A 136 11.99 10.60 -5.16
C PHE A 136 11.42 11.93 -5.63
N VAL A 137 11.86 13.03 -5.02
CA VAL A 137 11.18 14.32 -5.08
C VAL A 137 12.15 15.43 -5.43
N THR A 138 11.67 16.37 -6.22
CA THR A 138 12.39 17.57 -6.65
C THR A 138 11.93 18.79 -5.85
N GLY A 139 12.87 19.70 -5.62
CA GLY A 139 12.63 21.01 -5.04
C GLY A 139 11.98 21.98 -6.02
N LEU A 140 11.76 23.21 -5.55
CA LEU A 140 11.31 24.30 -6.40
C LEU A 140 12.28 24.50 -7.58
N ASP A 141 11.75 24.89 -8.74
CA ASP A 141 12.48 25.20 -9.97
C ASP A 141 13.28 24.04 -10.60
N ARG A 142 13.07 22.81 -10.15
CA ARG A 142 13.62 21.60 -10.78
C ARG A 142 12.53 20.78 -11.45
N SER A 143 12.82 20.30 -12.64
CA SER A 143 12.01 19.29 -13.33
C SER A 143 12.41 17.89 -12.92
N LEU A 144 11.46 16.96 -12.91
CA LEU A 144 11.76 15.54 -12.75
C LEU A 144 12.81 15.07 -13.78
N PRO A 145 13.88 14.37 -13.35
CA PRO A 145 14.90 13.84 -14.26
C PRO A 145 14.35 12.63 -15.01
N ALA A 146 13.69 12.88 -16.15
CA ALA A 146 12.95 11.86 -16.92
C ALA A 146 13.82 10.65 -17.32
N ASP A 147 15.09 10.87 -17.63
CA ASP A 147 16.07 9.84 -17.98
C ASP A 147 16.49 8.95 -16.79
N MET A 148 16.15 9.33 -15.56
CA MET A 148 16.44 8.59 -14.33
C MET A 148 15.22 7.85 -13.77
N LEU A 149 14.00 8.02 -14.30
CA LEU A 149 12.79 7.41 -13.72
C LEU A 149 12.85 5.88 -13.71
N MET A 150 13.46 5.26 -14.72
CA MET A 150 13.68 3.81 -14.72
C MET A 150 14.65 3.35 -13.63
N ALA A 151 15.70 4.14 -13.34
CA ALA A 151 16.60 3.88 -12.22
C ALA A 151 15.88 4.06 -10.88
N ALA A 152 15.06 5.11 -10.76
CA ALA A 152 14.24 5.37 -9.59
C ALA A 152 13.24 4.24 -9.32
N GLU A 153 12.59 3.68 -10.36
CA GLU A 153 11.72 2.50 -10.25
C GLU A 153 12.46 1.32 -9.62
N LEU A 154 13.61 0.97 -10.17
CA LEU A 154 14.36 -0.20 -9.71
C LEU A 154 14.92 0.00 -8.29
N LEU A 155 15.53 1.15 -8.03
CA LEU A 155 16.12 1.48 -6.73
C LEU A 155 15.06 1.64 -5.64
N GLY A 156 13.93 2.27 -5.95
CA GLY A 156 12.79 2.39 -5.04
C GLY A 156 12.21 1.02 -4.68
N GLY A 157 12.08 0.12 -5.66
CA GLY A 157 11.68 -1.26 -5.43
C GLY A 157 12.66 -2.03 -4.52
N PHE A 158 13.97 -1.92 -4.77
CA PHE A 158 14.99 -2.51 -3.90
C PHE A 158 14.99 -1.93 -2.49
N ALA A 159 14.74 -0.63 -2.34
CA ALA A 159 14.69 0.02 -1.05
C ALA A 159 13.50 -0.47 -0.21
N ILE A 160 12.32 -0.63 -0.83
CA ILE A 160 11.14 -1.19 -0.16
C ILE A 160 11.38 -2.64 0.27
N GLU A 161 11.94 -3.46 -0.63
CA GLU A 161 12.29 -4.85 -0.31
C GLU A 161 13.28 -4.91 0.86
N ARG A 162 14.27 -4.01 0.87
CA ARG A 162 15.25 -3.95 1.94
C ARG A 162 14.63 -3.49 3.25
N ALA A 163 13.79 -2.46 3.23
CA ALA A 163 13.05 -2.00 4.40
C ALA A 163 12.23 -3.15 5.00
N ARG A 164 11.55 -3.96 4.16
CA ARG A 164 10.84 -5.15 4.62
C ARG A 164 11.75 -6.11 5.38
N ARG A 165 12.95 -6.39 4.88
CA ARG A 165 13.92 -7.25 5.60
C ARG A 165 14.40 -6.62 6.92
N ILE A 166 14.70 -5.32 6.90
CA ILE A 166 15.17 -4.58 8.10
C ILE A 166 14.09 -4.54 9.18
N SER A 167 12.81 -4.47 8.81
CA SER A 167 11.70 -4.50 9.76
C SER A 167 11.67 -5.75 10.64
N GLY A 168 12.32 -6.84 10.18
CA GLY A 168 12.31 -8.12 10.87
C GLY A 168 10.93 -8.78 10.89
N TRP A 169 9.94 -8.21 10.20
CA TRP A 169 8.58 -8.73 10.21
C TRP A 169 8.52 -10.09 9.53
N VAL A 170 7.97 -11.05 10.25
CA VAL A 170 7.69 -12.40 9.77
C VAL A 170 6.17 -12.55 9.75
N PRO A 171 5.58 -12.96 8.61
CA PRO A 171 4.15 -13.24 8.56
C PRO A 171 3.79 -14.27 9.63
N PRO A 172 2.73 -14.05 10.43
CA PRO A 172 2.25 -15.07 11.33
C PRO A 172 1.87 -16.32 10.52
N VAL A 173 2.39 -17.48 10.93
CA VAL A 173 1.95 -18.78 10.38
C VAL A 173 0.59 -19.09 10.99
N SER A 174 -0.48 -18.48 10.49
CA SER A 174 -1.83 -18.76 10.96
C SER A 174 -2.55 -19.74 10.05
N ALA A 175 -3.27 -20.70 10.64
CA ALA A 175 -4.26 -21.48 9.93
C ALA A 175 -5.33 -20.56 9.29
N PRO A 176 -6.01 -20.99 8.22
CA PRO A 176 -7.09 -20.20 7.61
C PRO A 176 -8.13 -19.82 8.67
N LYS A 177 -8.41 -18.52 8.83
CA LYS A 177 -9.40 -18.06 9.81
C LYS A 177 -10.78 -18.66 9.54
N LEU A 178 -11.14 -18.94 8.29
CA LEU A 178 -12.43 -19.55 7.93
C LEU A 178 -12.27 -20.97 7.39
N THR A 179 -13.25 -21.82 7.66
CA THR A 179 -13.43 -23.07 6.91
C THR A 179 -13.95 -22.78 5.51
N ASP A 180 -13.82 -23.74 4.58
CA ASP A 180 -14.31 -23.60 3.21
C ASP A 180 -15.80 -23.20 3.15
N ARG A 181 -16.64 -23.82 3.98
CA ARG A 181 -18.08 -23.51 4.04
C ARG A 181 -18.37 -22.13 4.61
N GLN A 182 -17.61 -21.69 5.60
CA GLN A 182 -17.73 -20.33 6.14
C GLN A 182 -17.33 -19.31 5.07
N ARG A 183 -16.21 -19.55 4.39
CA ARG A 183 -15.71 -18.73 3.28
C ARG A 183 -16.73 -18.63 2.14
N GLU A 184 -17.32 -19.75 1.72
CA GLU A 184 -18.39 -19.75 0.70
C GLU A 184 -19.59 -18.90 1.13
N CYS A 185 -20.06 -19.04 2.36
CA CYS A 185 -21.17 -18.24 2.88
C CYS A 185 -20.83 -16.74 2.91
N VAL A 186 -19.62 -16.38 3.35
CA VAL A 186 -19.14 -14.99 3.35
C VAL A 186 -19.05 -14.44 1.93
N LEU A 187 -18.54 -15.20 0.97
CA LEU A 187 -18.44 -14.79 -0.43
C LEU A 187 -19.81 -14.51 -1.04
N TRP A 188 -20.78 -15.41 -0.86
CA TRP A 188 -22.13 -15.19 -1.38
C TRP A 188 -22.82 -14.00 -0.71
N SER A 189 -22.56 -13.79 0.58
CA SER A 189 -23.04 -12.59 1.28
C SER A 189 -22.37 -11.31 0.74
N ALA A 190 -21.08 -11.34 0.43
CA ALA A 190 -20.35 -10.22 -0.20
C ALA A 190 -20.91 -9.86 -1.58
N ARG A 191 -21.46 -10.85 -2.30
CA ARG A 191 -22.20 -10.66 -3.57
C ARG A 191 -23.65 -10.16 -3.37
N GLY A 192 -24.05 -9.83 -2.14
CA GLY A 192 -25.38 -9.32 -1.80
C GLY A 192 -26.48 -10.37 -1.74
N LYS A 193 -26.16 -11.68 -1.70
CA LYS A 193 -27.18 -12.73 -1.61
C LYS A 193 -27.76 -12.82 -0.19
N SER A 194 -29.08 -12.99 -0.12
CA SER A 194 -29.78 -13.26 1.14
C SER A 194 -29.46 -14.67 1.65
N THR A 195 -29.53 -14.88 2.97
CA THR A 195 -29.30 -16.21 3.59
C THR A 195 -30.14 -17.32 2.94
N GLY A 196 -31.38 -17.02 2.54
CA GLY A 196 -32.25 -17.98 1.86
C GLY A 196 -31.71 -18.38 0.48
N LYS A 197 -31.23 -17.41 -0.30
CA LYS A 197 -30.64 -17.70 -1.61
C LYS A 197 -29.31 -18.45 -1.47
N ILE A 198 -28.49 -18.08 -0.47
CA ILE A 198 -27.24 -18.81 -0.15
C ILE A 198 -27.54 -20.28 0.17
N ALA A 199 -28.58 -20.54 0.98
CA ALA A 199 -28.99 -21.88 1.36
C ALA A 199 -29.39 -22.73 0.13
N GLU A 200 -30.19 -22.16 -0.77
CA GLU A 200 -30.56 -22.78 -2.05
C GLU A 200 -29.31 -23.11 -2.89
N MET A 201 -28.40 -22.14 -3.05
CA MET A 201 -27.20 -22.28 -3.89
C MET A 201 -26.22 -23.33 -3.34
N LEU A 202 -26.04 -23.35 -2.01
CA LEU A 202 -25.13 -24.28 -1.34
C LEU A 202 -25.78 -25.63 -0.98
N LYS A 203 -27.07 -25.81 -1.29
CA LYS A 203 -27.87 -27.02 -0.98
C LYS A 203 -27.80 -27.40 0.51
N ILE A 204 -27.93 -26.40 1.38
CA ILE A 204 -27.96 -26.56 2.85
C ILE A 204 -29.16 -25.80 3.43
N SER A 205 -29.45 -25.98 4.72
CA SER A 205 -30.56 -25.25 5.36
C SER A 205 -30.22 -23.77 5.60
N ARG A 206 -31.23 -22.90 5.63
CA ARG A 206 -31.07 -21.49 6.01
C ARG A 206 -30.44 -21.34 7.40
N ALA A 207 -30.80 -22.21 8.35
CA ALA A 207 -30.22 -22.23 9.69
C ALA A 207 -28.71 -22.55 9.64
N THR A 208 -28.30 -23.50 8.79
CA THR A 208 -26.88 -23.85 8.59
C THR A 208 -26.06 -22.67 8.07
N VAL A 209 -26.60 -21.91 7.10
CA VAL A 209 -25.93 -20.68 6.61
C VAL A 209 -25.76 -19.65 7.73
N ILE A 210 -26.80 -19.43 8.55
CA ILE A 210 -26.72 -18.50 9.70
C ILE A 210 -25.62 -18.94 10.66
N THR A 211 -25.55 -20.23 10.98
CA THR A 211 -24.50 -20.77 11.85
C THR A 211 -23.10 -20.57 11.27
N HIS A 212 -22.91 -20.79 9.97
CA HIS A 212 -21.61 -20.54 9.32
C HIS A 212 -21.23 -19.06 9.34
N LEU A 213 -22.15 -18.15 9.05
CA LEU A 213 -21.89 -16.71 9.10
C LEU A 213 -21.62 -16.23 10.53
N LYS A 214 -22.38 -16.73 11.52
CA LYS A 214 -22.14 -16.42 12.93
C LYS A 214 -20.75 -16.85 13.39
N ALA A 215 -20.36 -18.08 13.06
CA ALA A 215 -19.02 -18.57 13.38
C ALA A 215 -17.92 -17.76 12.66
N ALA A 216 -18.17 -17.31 11.43
CA ALA A 216 -17.23 -16.44 10.71
C ALA A 216 -17.08 -15.07 11.41
N HIS A 217 -18.19 -14.48 11.87
CA HIS A 217 -18.17 -13.26 12.69
C HIS A 217 -17.36 -13.43 13.98
N GLU A 218 -17.60 -14.52 14.71
CA GLU A 218 -16.90 -14.83 15.96
C GLU A 218 -15.39 -14.97 15.73
N ARG A 219 -14.96 -15.68 14.67
CA ARG A 219 -13.53 -15.87 14.37
C ARG A 219 -12.79 -14.61 13.94
N TYR A 220 -13.49 -13.63 13.39
CA TYR A 220 -12.94 -12.32 13.04
C TYR A 220 -13.18 -11.26 14.11
N GLU A 221 -13.95 -11.58 15.16
CA GLU A 221 -14.34 -10.65 16.21
C GLU A 221 -15.04 -9.38 15.68
N VAL A 222 -15.75 -9.50 14.55
CA VAL A 222 -16.45 -8.39 13.91
C VAL A 222 -17.96 -8.61 13.97
N PRO A 223 -18.76 -7.62 14.42
CA PRO A 223 -20.21 -7.80 14.56
C PRO A 223 -21.00 -7.52 13.28
N LYS A 224 -20.43 -6.80 12.31
CA LYS A 224 -21.12 -6.33 11.10
C LYS A 224 -20.69 -7.10 9.86
N GLN A 225 -21.65 -7.47 9.01
CA GLN A 225 -21.38 -8.20 7.76
C GLN A 225 -20.39 -7.46 6.87
N THR A 226 -20.50 -6.14 6.77
CA THR A 226 -19.57 -5.31 5.99
C THR A 226 -18.14 -5.42 6.50
N SER A 227 -17.95 -5.41 7.82
CA SER A 227 -16.64 -5.59 8.45
C SER A 227 -16.08 -7.00 8.22
N LEU A 228 -16.93 -8.03 8.24
CA LEU A 228 -16.52 -9.41 7.92
C LEU A 228 -16.05 -9.55 6.47
N VAL A 229 -16.75 -8.92 5.52
CA VAL A 229 -16.34 -8.92 4.11
C VAL A 229 -15.01 -8.18 3.92
N VAL A 230 -14.84 -7.02 4.56
CA VAL A 230 -13.57 -6.27 4.51
C VAL A 230 -12.43 -7.08 5.11
N ALA A 231 -12.63 -7.72 6.27
CA ALA A 231 -11.61 -8.55 6.89
C ALA A 231 -11.26 -9.79 6.05
N ALA A 232 -12.24 -10.43 5.41
CA ALA A 232 -11.99 -11.55 4.51
C ALA A 232 -11.29 -11.16 3.20
N LEU A 233 -11.53 -9.93 2.69
CA LEU A 233 -10.76 -9.34 1.60
C LEU A 233 -9.33 -9.01 2.04
N TYR A 234 -9.18 -8.45 3.25
CA TYR A 234 -7.90 -8.13 3.85
C TYR A 234 -7.04 -9.39 4.00
N ASP A 235 -7.56 -10.47 4.58
CA ASP A 235 -6.81 -11.72 4.74
C ASP A 235 -6.66 -12.53 3.43
N GLY A 236 -7.11 -12.00 2.29
CA GLY A 236 -7.01 -12.67 0.99
C GLY A 236 -7.85 -13.95 0.86
N LEU A 237 -8.76 -14.22 1.81
CA LEU A 237 -9.65 -15.38 1.74
C LEU A 237 -10.68 -15.22 0.61
N ILE A 238 -11.09 -14.00 0.31
CA ILE A 238 -11.87 -13.66 -0.88
C ILE A 238 -11.19 -12.49 -1.59
N SER A 239 -11.48 -12.31 -2.87
CA SER A 239 -10.92 -11.22 -3.69
C SER A 239 -12.01 -10.39 -4.35
N PHE A 240 -11.67 -9.18 -4.80
CA PHE A 240 -12.56 -8.37 -5.63
C PHE A 240 -12.98 -9.10 -6.91
N SER A 241 -12.10 -9.94 -7.48
CA SER A 241 -12.45 -10.76 -8.65
C SER A 241 -13.53 -11.79 -8.30
N ASP A 242 -13.47 -12.41 -7.11
CA ASP A 242 -14.52 -13.34 -6.66
C ASP A 242 -15.87 -12.62 -6.53
N ILE A 243 -15.87 -11.36 -6.09
CA ILE A 243 -17.11 -10.60 -5.90
C ILE A 243 -17.67 -10.09 -7.24
N PHE A 244 -16.85 -9.44 -8.07
CA PHE A 244 -17.31 -8.71 -9.27
C PHE A 244 -17.40 -9.53 -10.54
N ARG A 245 -16.55 -10.55 -10.74
CA ARG A 245 -16.62 -11.40 -11.95
C ARG A 245 -17.79 -12.37 -11.91
N TRP A 246 -18.49 -12.44 -10.79
CA TRP A 246 -19.77 -13.08 -10.69
C TRP A 246 -20.83 -12.18 -11.36
N ARG A 247 -20.92 -12.24 -12.68
CA ARG A 247 -22.16 -11.90 -13.38
C ARG A 247 -22.98 -13.18 -13.45
N GLU A 248 -24.25 -13.10 -13.08
CA GLU A 248 -25.21 -14.11 -13.52
C GLU A 248 -25.19 -14.03 -15.05
N ASP A 249 -24.78 -15.11 -15.72
CA ASP A 249 -25.17 -15.33 -17.11
C ASP A 249 -26.71 -15.26 -17.11
N HIS A 250 -27.24 -14.08 -17.46
CA HIS A 250 -28.65 -13.88 -17.74
C HIS A 250 -28.93 -14.33 -19.17
#